data_AF-A0A239A2Y0-F1
#
_entry.id   AF-A0A239A2Y0-F1
#
_cell.length_a   1.000
_cell.length_b   1.000
_cell.length_c   1.000
_cell.angle_alpha   90.00
_cell.angle_beta   90.00
_cell.angle_gamma   90.00
#
_symmetry.space_group_name_H-M   'P 1'
#
loop_
_entity.id
_entity.type
_entity.pdbx_description
1 polymer ?
#
loop_
_entity_poly.entity_id
_entity_poly.type
_entity_poly.pdbx_seq_one_letter_code
_entity_poly.pdbx_strand_id
1 'polypeptide(L)'
;MNYNINHIVVLLGISVVIISFYLIFKKKENDSIEEYILASGNSNQEEINLSRDLFKEGNDKIVIEIEQLRKEVTNLTHVIQEVYLLLEEQKNDENLTVESNSENFNHLLNYNQFLNKNKPIIDLSKQNKTSEEIAKILNKSVREIEMVIKLIK
;
A
#
# COMPACT_ATOMS: atom_id res chain seq x y z
N MET A 1 -50.93 69.69 36.81
CA MET A 1 -49.45 69.70 36.93
C MET A 1 -48.79 68.32 36.71
N ASN A 2 -49.53 67.21 36.63
CA ASN A 2 -48.93 65.86 36.50
C ASN A 2 -48.60 65.44 35.05
N TYR A 3 -49.19 66.07 34.04
CA TYR A 3 -48.91 65.74 32.64
C TYR A 3 -47.47 66.09 32.23
N ASN A 4 -46.91 67.19 32.76
CA ASN A 4 -45.54 67.58 32.46
C ASN A 4 -44.53 66.56 33.01
N ILE A 5 -44.80 66.00 34.19
CA ILE A 5 -43.95 64.98 34.82
C ILE A 5 -43.97 63.69 33.98
N ASN A 6 -45.15 63.25 33.55
CA ASN A 6 -45.27 62.06 32.71
C ASN A 6 -44.56 62.23 31.35
N HIS A 7 -44.67 63.41 30.73
CA HIS A 7 -43.94 63.71 29.49
C HIS A 7 -42.43 63.70 29.68
N ILE A 8 -41.92 64.26 30.78
CA ILE A 8 -40.48 64.25 31.10
C ILE A 8 -39.97 62.81 31.27
N VAL A 9 -40.71 61.95 31.96
CA VAL A 9 -40.32 60.55 32.16
C VAL A 9 -40.27 59.79 30.84
N VAL A 10 -41.25 59.99 29.95
CA VAL A 10 -41.27 59.35 28.62
C VAL A 10 -40.10 59.84 27.76
N LEU A 11 -39.81 61.14 27.79
CA LEU A 11 -38.69 61.74 27.03
C LEU A 11 -37.33 61.21 27.52
N LEU A 12 -37.18 61.03 28.83
CA LEU A 12 -35.98 60.49 29.45
C LEU A 12 -35.78 59.01 29.06
N GLY A 13 -36.86 58.22 29.05
CA GLY A 13 -36.84 56.84 28.57
C GLY A 13 -36.39 56.70 27.11
N ILE A 14 -36.91 57.55 26.22
CA ILE A 14 -36.50 57.58 24.80
C ILE A 14 -35.01 57.93 24.67
N SER A 15 -34.51 58.89 25.46
CA SER A 15 -33.11 59.28 25.43
C SER A 15 -32.16 58.12 25.79
N VAL A 16 -32.53 57.30 26.79
CA VAL A 16 -31.72 56.14 27.22
C VAL A 16 -31.65 55.09 26.12
N VAL A 17 -32.75 54.84 25.41
CA VAL A 17 -32.78 53.92 24.27
C VAL A 17 -31.87 54.42 23.14
N ILE A 18 -31.94 55.72 22.80
CA ILE A 18 -31.09 56.32 21.76
C ILE A 18 -29.61 56.24 22.15
N ILE A 19 -29.25 56.55 23.41
CA ILE A 19 -27.87 56.44 23.92
C ILE A 19 -27.38 54.98 23.87
N SER A 20 -28.25 54.01 24.17
CA SER A 20 -27.90 52.59 24.11
C SER A 20 -27.62 52.14 22.67
N PHE A 21 -28.46 52.54 21.72
CA PHE A 21 -28.21 52.30 20.29
C PHE A 21 -26.93 53.00 19.82
N TYR A 22 -26.69 54.24 20.26
CA TYR A 22 -25.48 54.97 19.92
C TYR A 22 -24.21 54.29 20.44
N LEU A 23 -24.22 53.76 21.67
CA LEU A 23 -23.11 52.98 22.20
C LEU A 23 -22.88 51.68 21.43
N ILE A 24 -23.94 50.99 21.02
CA ILE A 24 -23.83 49.76 20.20
C ILE A 24 -23.24 50.07 18.82
N PHE A 25 -23.72 51.13 18.15
CA PHE A 25 -23.22 51.53 16.84
C PHE A 25 -21.79 52.04 16.91
N LYS A 26 -21.46 52.86 17.91
CA LYS A 26 -20.08 53.36 18.11
C LYS A 26 -19.13 52.24 18.52
N LYS A 27 -19.58 51.29 19.34
CA LYS A 27 -18.79 50.08 19.67
C LYS A 27 -18.54 49.25 18.42
N LYS A 28 -19.50 49.12 17.51
CA LYS A 28 -19.30 48.43 16.21
C LYS A 28 -18.24 49.11 15.33
N GLU A 29 -18.05 50.41 15.45
CA GLU A 29 -17.05 51.17 14.67
C GLU A 29 -15.67 51.20 15.34
N ASN A 30 -15.61 51.17 16.68
CA ASN A 30 -14.37 51.18 17.46
C ASN A 30 -13.86 49.78 17.89
N ASP A 31 -14.69 48.74 17.81
CA ASP A 31 -14.24 47.37 17.99
C ASP A 31 -13.52 46.96 16.71
N SER A 32 -12.19 47.10 16.74
CA SER A 32 -11.19 46.42 15.92
C SER A 32 -11.23 44.89 16.09
N ILE A 33 -12.43 44.31 16.12
CA ILE A 33 -12.67 42.88 15.98
C ILE A 33 -12.20 42.40 14.60
N GLU A 34 -12.16 43.29 13.61
CA GLU A 34 -11.58 42.98 12.30
C GLU A 34 -10.06 42.73 12.39
N GLU A 35 -9.32 43.43 13.26
CA GLU A 35 -7.86 43.24 13.39
C GLU A 35 -7.48 41.97 14.17
N TYR A 36 -8.27 41.58 15.18
CA TYR A 36 -8.07 40.32 15.91
C TYR A 36 -8.57 39.09 15.14
N ILE A 37 -9.61 39.21 14.32
CA ILE A 37 -10.10 38.13 13.45
C ILE A 37 -9.17 37.95 12.24
N LEU A 38 -8.63 39.02 11.66
CA LEU A 38 -7.68 38.93 10.54
C LEU A 38 -6.31 38.38 10.97
N ALA A 39 -5.82 38.71 12.17
CA ALA A 39 -4.58 38.12 12.70
C ALA A 39 -4.72 36.61 13.03
N SER A 40 -5.90 36.20 13.50
CA SER A 40 -6.24 34.80 13.80
C SER A 40 -6.41 33.93 12.53
N GLY A 41 -6.98 34.51 11.46
CA GLY A 41 -7.16 33.80 10.18
C GLY A 41 -5.85 33.48 9.47
N ASN A 42 -4.84 34.36 9.58
CA ASN A 42 -3.56 34.22 8.87
C ASN A 42 -2.63 33.15 9.48
N SER A 43 -2.64 33.01 10.81
CA SER A 43 -1.90 31.97 11.54
C SER A 43 -2.32 30.55 11.12
N ASN A 44 -3.62 30.31 10.98
CA ASN A 44 -4.13 29.02 10.51
C ASN A 44 -3.78 28.77 9.04
N GLN A 45 -3.64 29.81 8.23
CA GLN A 45 -3.39 29.69 6.80
C GLN A 45 -1.94 29.22 6.52
N GLU A 46 -0.97 29.69 7.31
CA GLU A 46 0.41 29.20 7.26
C GLU A 46 0.52 27.74 7.72
N GLU A 47 -0.15 27.34 8.80
CA GLU A 47 -0.16 25.94 9.26
C GLU A 47 -0.84 24.99 8.25
N ILE A 48 -1.91 25.45 7.59
CA ILE A 48 -2.58 24.70 6.53
C ILE A 48 -1.66 24.56 5.30
N ASN A 49 -0.93 25.62 4.94
CA ASN A 49 0.00 25.58 3.81
C ASN A 49 1.20 24.67 4.12
N LEU A 50 1.77 24.75 5.32
CA LEU A 50 2.86 23.86 5.76
C LEU A 50 2.42 22.40 5.75
N SER A 51 1.22 22.10 6.25
CA SER A 51 0.67 20.75 6.20
C SER A 51 0.50 20.27 4.76
N ARG A 52 -0.02 21.13 3.87
CA ARG A 52 -0.21 20.81 2.46
C ARG A 52 1.11 20.53 1.75
N ASP A 53 2.16 21.28 2.07
CA ASP A 53 3.49 21.09 1.51
C ASP A 53 4.12 19.78 2.01
N LEU A 54 3.98 19.44 3.29
CA LEU A 54 4.42 18.15 3.84
C LEU A 54 3.67 16.96 3.23
N PHE A 55 2.36 17.08 3.02
CA PHE A 55 1.57 16.06 2.32
C PHE A 55 1.99 15.91 0.87
N LYS A 56 2.31 17.02 0.19
CA LYS A 56 2.78 17.01 -1.19
C LYS A 56 4.15 16.37 -1.29
N GLU A 57 5.09 16.74 -0.43
CA GLU A 57 6.43 16.15 -0.38
C GLU A 57 6.38 14.64 -0.07
N GLY A 58 5.54 14.24 0.90
CA GLY A 58 5.30 12.83 1.23
C GLY A 58 4.72 12.06 0.05
N ASN A 59 3.72 12.62 -0.63
CA ASN A 59 3.15 12.01 -1.83
C ASN A 59 4.17 11.92 -2.98
N ASP A 60 4.93 12.97 -3.24
CA ASP A 60 5.94 12.98 -4.30
C ASP A 60 7.01 11.90 -4.05
N LYS A 61 7.43 11.74 -2.79
CA LYS A 61 8.36 10.67 -2.39
C LYS A 61 7.78 9.28 -2.60
N ILE A 62 6.52 9.07 -2.23
CA ILE A 62 5.82 7.79 -2.45
C ILE A 62 5.70 7.49 -3.95
N VAL A 63 5.38 8.49 -4.78
CA VAL A 63 5.30 8.32 -6.24
C VAL A 63 6.65 7.90 -6.81
N ILE A 64 7.74 8.53 -6.38
CA ILE A 64 9.11 8.15 -6.81
C ILE A 64 9.43 6.72 -6.40
N GLU A 65 9.10 6.31 -5.17
CA GLU A 65 9.35 4.95 -4.68
C GLU A 65 8.52 3.90 -5.46
N ILE A 66 7.27 4.22 -5.80
CA ILE A 66 6.43 3.38 -6.66
C ILE A 66 7.05 3.23 -8.06
N GLU A 67 7.57 4.31 -8.64
CA GLU A 67 8.24 4.24 -9.95
C GLU A 67 9.51 3.39 -9.91
N GLN A 68 10.30 3.51 -8.84
CA GLN A 68 11.49 2.68 -8.62
C GLN A 68 11.12 1.19 -8.51
N LEU A 69 10.13 0.86 -7.67
CA LEU A 69 9.63 -0.51 -7.53
C LEU A 69 9.08 -1.06 -8.84
N ARG A 70 8.35 -0.24 -9.61
CA ARG A 70 7.84 -0.63 -10.93
C ARG A 70 8.98 -0.96 -11.89
N LYS A 71 10.06 -0.18 -11.86
CA LYS A 71 11.26 -0.43 -12.67
C LYS A 71 11.96 -1.72 -12.26
N GLU A 72 12.10 -1.98 -10.96
CA GLU A 72 12.69 -3.21 -10.43
C GLU A 72 11.87 -4.44 -10.81
N VAL A 73 10.54 -4.39 -10.66
CA VAL A 73 9.63 -5.47 -11.07
C VAL A 73 9.75 -5.72 -12.57
N THR A 74 9.80 -4.66 -13.39
CA THR A 74 9.97 -4.79 -14.84
C THR A 74 11.31 -5.45 -15.18
N ASN A 75 12.39 -5.04 -14.50
CA ASN A 75 13.73 -5.60 -14.70
C ASN A 75 13.79 -7.08 -14.29
N LEU A 76 13.23 -7.43 -13.13
CA LEU A 76 13.11 -8.82 -12.68
C LEU A 76 12.30 -9.67 -13.66
N THR A 77 11.19 -9.13 -14.17
CA THR A 77 10.40 -9.81 -15.20
C THR A 77 11.22 -10.07 -16.45
N HIS A 78 12.04 -9.10 -16.87
CA HIS A 78 12.92 -9.26 -18.02
C HIS A 78 14.00 -10.32 -17.78
N VAL A 79 14.65 -10.32 -16.62
CA VAL A 79 15.63 -11.34 -16.23
C VAL A 79 15.00 -12.73 -16.18
N ILE A 80 13.78 -12.86 -15.64
CA ILE A 80 13.06 -14.14 -15.62
C ILE A 80 12.77 -14.61 -17.05
N GLN A 81 12.34 -13.72 -17.94
CA GLN A 81 12.11 -14.04 -19.35
C GLN A 81 13.40 -14.48 -20.04
N GLU A 82 14.51 -13.78 -19.81
CA GLU A 82 15.82 -14.13 -20.36
C GLU A 82 16.28 -15.51 -19.88
N VAL A 83 16.15 -15.79 -18.58
CA VAL A 83 16.43 -17.12 -18.02
C VAL A 83 15.51 -18.19 -18.62
N TYR A 84 14.23 -17.87 -18.85
CA TYR A 84 13.30 -18.80 -19.48
C TYR A 84 13.69 -19.11 -20.93
N LEU A 85 14.09 -18.10 -21.70
CA LEU A 85 14.58 -18.27 -23.07
C LEU A 85 15.87 -19.11 -23.10
N LEU A 86 16.81 -18.86 -22.18
CA LEU A 86 18.02 -19.67 -22.07
C LEU A 86 17.72 -21.13 -21.70
N LEU A 87 16.71 -21.36 -20.85
CA LEU A 87 16.23 -22.71 -20.50
C LEU A 87 15.49 -23.39 -21.67
N GLU A 88 14.76 -22.62 -22.49
CA GLU A 88 14.12 -23.12 -23.72
C GLU A 88 15.13 -23.43 -24.82
N GLU A 89 16.19 -22.63 -24.98
CA GLU A 89 17.31 -22.94 -25.88
C GLU A 89 18.05 -24.20 -25.40
N GLN A 90 18.20 -24.41 -24.09
CA GLN A 90 18.73 -25.67 -23.54
C GLN A 90 17.79 -26.86 -23.75
N LYS A 91 16.47 -26.65 -23.78
CA LYS A 91 15.46 -27.68 -24.07
C LYS A 91 15.30 -27.98 -25.55
N ASN A 92 15.64 -27.07 -26.46
CA ASN A 92 15.56 -27.34 -27.90
C ASN A 92 16.68 -28.26 -28.41
N ASP A 93 17.72 -28.53 -27.62
CA ASP A 93 18.62 -29.68 -27.81
C ASP A 93 18.05 -31.00 -27.23
N GLU A 94 16.99 -30.94 -26.40
CA GLU A 94 16.30 -32.08 -25.80
C GLU A 94 14.76 -31.96 -25.89
N ASN A 95 14.21 -31.95 -27.10
CA ASN A 95 12.82 -32.32 -27.45
C ASN A 95 11.61 -31.73 -26.67
N LEU A 96 10.68 -31.16 -27.47
CA LEU A 96 9.21 -31.18 -27.35
C LEU A 96 8.48 -30.06 -26.54
N THR A 97 7.83 -29.19 -27.33
CA THR A 97 6.44 -28.66 -27.24
C THR A 97 5.74 -28.66 -25.89
N VAL A 98 5.36 -27.48 -25.37
CA VAL A 98 4.16 -27.35 -24.51
C VAL A 98 3.45 -26.01 -24.73
N GLU A 99 2.22 -26.10 -25.24
CA GLU A 99 1.22 -25.03 -25.28
C GLU A 99 0.77 -24.58 -23.88
N SER A 100 0.56 -23.27 -23.78
CA SER A 100 -0.25 -22.52 -22.81
C SER A 100 -1.14 -23.34 -21.84
N ASN A 101 -0.84 -23.28 -20.53
CA ASN A 101 -1.82 -23.48 -19.46
C ASN A 101 -1.30 -22.85 -18.14
N SER A 102 -1.92 -21.79 -17.64
CA SER A 102 -1.52 -21.13 -16.39
C SER A 102 -1.77 -21.99 -15.15
N GLU A 103 -2.69 -22.97 -15.21
CA GLU A 103 -2.83 -24.02 -14.18
C GLU A 103 -1.66 -25.01 -14.19
N ASN A 104 -1.04 -25.22 -15.36
CA ASN A 104 0.11 -26.12 -15.52
C ASN A 104 1.33 -25.60 -14.78
N PHE A 105 1.49 -24.28 -14.63
CA PHE A 105 2.69 -23.71 -14.01
C PHE A 105 2.84 -24.10 -12.53
N ASN A 106 1.75 -24.04 -11.75
CA ASN A 106 1.79 -24.42 -10.34
C ASN A 106 2.02 -25.93 -10.17
N HIS A 107 1.41 -26.76 -11.01
CA HIS A 107 1.63 -28.20 -11.00
C HIS A 107 3.06 -28.57 -11.44
N LEU A 108 3.60 -27.88 -12.45
CA LEU A 108 4.96 -28.08 -12.95
C LEU A 108 6.01 -27.59 -11.94
N LEU A 109 5.75 -26.48 -11.24
CA LEU A 109 6.62 -26.00 -10.16
C LEU A 109 6.64 -26.99 -8.99
N ASN A 110 5.48 -27.49 -8.56
CA ASN A 110 5.39 -28.49 -7.50
C ASN A 110 6.03 -29.83 -7.90
N TYR A 111 5.88 -30.23 -9.17
CA TYR A 111 6.53 -31.41 -9.71
C TYR A 111 8.06 -31.26 -9.76
N ASN A 112 8.56 -30.12 -10.23
CA ASN A 112 10.00 -29.84 -10.24
C ASN A 112 10.59 -29.79 -8.82
N GLN A 113 9.86 -29.22 -7.86
CA GLN A 113 10.25 -29.25 -6.45
C GLN A 113 10.30 -30.69 -5.91
N PHE A 114 9.31 -31.51 -6.26
CA PHE A 114 9.29 -32.93 -5.90
C PHE A 114 10.46 -33.70 -6.51
N LEU A 115 10.76 -33.49 -7.80
CA LEU A 115 11.91 -34.12 -8.46
C LEU A 115 13.24 -33.70 -7.82
N ASN A 116 13.43 -32.41 -7.55
CA ASN A 116 14.65 -31.89 -6.94
C ASN A 116 14.87 -32.44 -5.53
N LYS A 117 13.82 -32.47 -4.70
CA LYS A 117 13.89 -33.01 -3.34
C LYS A 117 14.21 -34.50 -3.31
N ASN A 118 13.73 -35.24 -4.31
CA ASN A 118 13.86 -36.69 -4.38
C ASN A 118 14.93 -37.17 -5.37
N LYS A 119 15.70 -36.26 -5.98
CA LYS A 119 16.74 -36.56 -6.97
C LYS A 119 17.66 -37.73 -6.57
N PRO A 120 18.16 -37.83 -5.31
CA PRO A 120 18.99 -38.97 -4.91
C PRO A 120 18.29 -40.32 -5.03
N ILE A 121 16.98 -40.38 -4.73
CA ILE A 121 16.17 -41.60 -4.85
C ILE A 121 16.01 -41.98 -6.32
N ILE A 122 15.76 -40.97 -7.17
CA ILE A 122 15.55 -41.13 -8.61
C ILE A 122 16.83 -41.65 -9.27
N ASP A 123 17.97 -41.03 -8.98
CA ASP A 123 19.25 -41.38 -9.57
C ASP A 123 19.65 -42.82 -9.20
N LEU A 124 19.44 -43.22 -7.94
CA LEU A 124 19.72 -44.59 -7.50
C LEU A 124 18.71 -45.60 -8.09
N SER A 125 17.45 -45.21 -8.28
CA SER A 125 16.44 -46.05 -8.94
C SER A 125 16.78 -46.26 -10.42
N LYS A 126 17.26 -45.23 -11.13
CA LYS A 126 17.75 -45.34 -12.52
C LYS A 126 18.97 -46.25 -12.65
N GLN A 127 19.75 -46.42 -11.59
CA GLN A 127 20.87 -47.38 -11.52
C GLN A 127 20.43 -48.82 -11.22
N ASN A 128 19.13 -49.12 -11.31
CA ASN A 128 18.53 -50.44 -11.02
C ASN A 128 18.77 -50.95 -9.58
N LYS A 129 18.96 -50.05 -8.61
CA LYS A 129 19.02 -50.42 -7.19
C LYS A 129 17.63 -50.71 -6.64
N THR A 130 17.53 -51.64 -5.69
CA THR A 130 16.24 -51.97 -5.06
C THR A 130 15.86 -50.92 -4.01
N SER A 131 14.57 -50.84 -3.68
CA SER A 131 14.07 -49.91 -2.66
C SER A 131 14.77 -50.09 -1.30
N GLU A 132 15.14 -51.33 -0.93
CA GLU A 132 15.87 -51.59 0.32
C GLU A 132 17.32 -51.10 0.28
N GLU A 133 18.00 -51.22 -0.86
CA GLU A 133 19.36 -50.72 -1.03
C GLU A 133 19.40 -49.18 -0.97
N ILE A 134 18.45 -48.53 -1.64
CA ILE A 134 18.31 -47.08 -1.63
C ILE A 134 18.00 -46.57 -0.22
N ALA A 135 17.10 -47.23 0.50
CA ALA A 135 16.76 -46.92 1.88
C ALA A 135 17.98 -46.98 2.81
N LYS A 136 18.86 -47.98 2.62
CA LYS A 136 20.12 -48.11 3.36
C LYS A 136 21.12 -47.01 3.02
N ILE A 137 21.27 -46.67 1.74
CA ILE A 137 22.21 -45.64 1.26
C ILE A 137 21.79 -44.25 1.75
N LEU A 138 20.50 -43.94 1.68
CA LEU A 138 19.95 -42.61 1.99
C LEU A 138 19.47 -42.48 3.44
N ASN A 139 19.58 -43.53 4.24
CA ASN A 139 19.05 -43.62 5.61
C ASN A 139 17.56 -43.18 5.71
N LYS A 140 16.74 -43.73 4.81
CA LYS A 140 15.30 -43.44 4.68
C LYS A 140 14.47 -44.71 4.87
N SER A 141 13.18 -44.55 5.13
CA SER A 141 12.29 -45.73 5.21
C SER A 141 12.06 -46.32 3.81
N VAL A 142 12.02 -47.67 3.72
CA VAL A 142 11.73 -48.36 2.45
C VAL A 142 10.40 -47.88 1.85
N ARG A 143 9.39 -47.65 2.70
CA ARG A 143 8.08 -47.12 2.30
C ARG A 143 8.16 -45.73 1.67
N GLU A 144 9.02 -44.85 2.19
CA GLU A 144 9.24 -43.52 1.60
C GLU A 144 9.84 -43.64 0.20
N ILE A 145 10.82 -44.52 0.03
CA ILE A 145 11.45 -44.78 -1.28
C ILE A 145 10.41 -45.32 -2.28
N GLU A 146 9.61 -46.32 -1.88
CA GLU A 146 8.57 -46.90 -2.73
C GLU A 146 7.53 -45.87 -3.17
N MET A 147 7.08 -45.01 -2.26
CA MET A 147 6.14 -43.95 -2.60
C MET A 147 6.73 -43.00 -3.63
N VAL A 148 7.98 -42.60 -3.48
CA VAL A 148 8.66 -41.71 -4.44
C VAL A 148 8.80 -42.39 -5.80
N ILE A 149 9.27 -43.64 -5.86
CA ILE A 149 9.43 -44.37 -7.13
C ILE A 149 8.08 -44.53 -7.84
N LYS A 150 7.00 -44.78 -7.07
CA LYS A 150 5.64 -44.92 -7.62
C LYS A 150 5.07 -43.62 -8.19
N LEU A 151 5.45 -42.47 -7.67
CA LEU A 151 4.99 -41.16 -8.14
C LEU A 151 5.73 -40.67 -9.40
N ILE A 152 6.81 -41.34 -9.78
CA ILE A 152 7.68 -40.95 -10.90
C ILE A 152 7.48 -41.87 -12.10
N LYS A 153 7.00 -43.11 -11.86
CA LYS A 153 6.51 -44.02 -12.90
C LYS A 153 5.09 -43.66 -13.30
#